data_AF-A0A5N5H5I0-F1
#
_entry.id   AF-A0A5N5H5I0-F1
#
_cell.length_a   1.000
_cell.length_b   1.000
_cell.length_c   1.000
_cell.angle_alpha   90.00
_cell.angle_beta   90.00
_cell.angle_gamma   90.00
#
_symmetry.space_group_name_H-M   'P 1'
#
loop_
_entity.id
_entity.type
_entity.pdbx_description
1 polymer ?
#
loop_
_entity_poly.entity_id
_entity_poly.type
_entity_poly.pdbx_seq_one_letter_code
_entity_poly.pdbx_strand_id
1 'polypeptide(L)'
;MATGLAIHGKGNEALELLDVMEGSGIKPNAVTFTGLLSACCHSGLLEEGLYLFHLMKSKSLLSACNLHGDVAMGDKVGKKLLRIQSAQSSAQSTLKSEDYFALSNIYASAERWEDVEMVRQEIKVKGIESKAGCSSVQTSSR
;
A
#
# COMPACT_ATOMS: atom_id res chain seq x y z
N MET A 1 20.82 0.99 0.78
CA MET A 1 20.18 2.32 0.79
C MET A 1 19.45 2.60 2.11
N ALA A 2 18.41 1.86 2.49
CA ALA A 2 17.66 2.13 3.73
C ALA A 2 18.51 2.07 5.02
N THR A 3 19.53 1.20 5.09
CA THR A 3 20.48 1.13 6.21
C THR A 3 21.35 2.39 6.36
N GLY A 4 21.70 3.06 5.26
CA GLY A 4 22.48 4.30 5.30
C GLY A 4 21.65 5.47 5.86
N LEU A 5 20.38 5.58 5.46
CA LEU A 5 19.47 6.59 5.99
C LEU A 5 19.21 6.41 7.49
N ALA A 6 19.16 5.16 7.94
CA ALA A 6 19.01 4.82 9.35
C ALA A 6 20.16 5.31 10.22
N ILE A 7 21.41 5.09 9.77
CA ILE A 7 22.61 5.48 10.51
C ILE A 7 22.72 7.01 10.65
N HIS A 8 22.20 7.76 9.68
CA HIS A 8 22.31 9.23 9.64
C HIS A 8 21.11 9.99 10.21
N GLY A 9 20.11 9.30 10.78
CA GLY A 9 18.93 9.97 11.33
C GLY A 9 18.15 10.78 10.28
N LYS A 10 18.08 10.26 9.05
CA LYS A 10 17.41 10.90 7.91
C LYS A 10 16.01 10.33 7.72
N GLY A 11 15.16 10.46 8.74
CA GLY A 11 13.83 9.87 8.75
C GLY A 11 12.89 10.41 7.67
N ASN A 12 12.97 11.69 7.31
CA ASN A 12 12.20 12.27 6.19
C ASN A 12 12.61 11.65 4.84
N GLU A 13 13.92 11.50 4.59
CA GLU A 13 14.43 10.86 3.37
C GLU A 13 14.06 9.37 3.32
N ALA A 14 13.84 8.74 4.47
CA ALA A 14 13.36 7.36 4.54
C ALA A 14 11.93 7.25 3.98
N LEU A 15 11.05 8.22 4.27
CA LEU A 15 9.71 8.27 3.70
C LEU A 15 9.74 8.52 2.19
N GLU A 16 10.57 9.46 1.73
CA GLU A 16 10.77 9.70 0.29
C GLU A 16 11.27 8.44 -0.44
N LEU A 17 12.16 7.67 0.20
CA LEU A 17 12.63 6.41 -0.36
C LEU A 17 11.49 5.40 -0.55
N LEU A 18 10.54 5.33 0.40
CA LEU A 18 9.37 4.47 0.27
C LEU A 18 8.53 4.86 -0.96
N ASP A 19 8.29 6.15 -1.13
CA ASP A 19 7.53 6.69 -2.27
C ASP A 19 8.23 6.41 -3.61
N VAL A 20 9.53 6.62 -3.67
CA VAL A 20 10.36 6.37 -4.87
C VAL A 20 10.36 4.88 -5.22
N MET A 21 10.54 3.99 -4.24
CA MET A 21 10.50 2.55 -4.45
C MET A 21 9.16 2.13 -5.04
N GLU A 22 8.07 2.51 -4.38
CA GLU A 22 6.74 2.14 -4.84
C GLU A 22 6.41 2.84 -6.18
N GLY A 23 6.90 4.06 -6.44
CA GLY A 23 6.67 4.82 -7.68
C GLY A 23 7.38 4.21 -8.88
N SER A 24 8.51 3.55 -8.61
CA SER A 24 9.25 2.75 -9.59
C SER A 24 8.68 1.34 -9.77
N GLY A 25 7.55 1.01 -9.12
CA GLY A 25 6.94 -0.32 -9.14
C GLY A 25 7.71 -1.37 -8.31
N ILE A 26 8.66 -0.94 -7.47
CA ILE A 26 9.44 -1.82 -6.61
C ILE A 26 8.69 -1.97 -5.29
N LYS A 27 8.20 -3.18 -5.01
CA LYS A 27 7.44 -3.47 -3.79
C LYS A 27 8.34 -3.44 -2.55
N PRO A 28 8.05 -2.59 -1.54
CA PRO A 28 8.73 -2.62 -0.25
C PRO A 28 8.50 -3.96 0.46
N ASN A 29 9.56 -4.49 1.07
CA ASN A 29 9.49 -5.75 1.83
C ASN A 29 9.85 -5.53 3.31
N ALA A 30 9.88 -6.61 4.09
CA ALA A 30 10.20 -6.55 5.51
C ALA A 30 11.55 -5.87 5.81
N VAL A 31 12.56 -6.10 4.96
CA VAL A 31 13.89 -5.48 5.10
C VAL A 31 13.81 -3.98 4.86
N THR A 32 13.07 -3.55 3.83
CA THR A 32 12.82 -2.12 3.56
C THR A 32 12.21 -1.43 4.77
N PHE A 33 11.07 -1.91 5.25
CA PHE A 33 10.38 -1.29 6.38
C PHE A 33 11.21 -1.32 7.67
N THR A 34 12.00 -2.37 7.92
CA THR A 34 12.92 -2.41 9.07
C THR A 34 13.95 -1.28 9.00
N GLY A 35 14.52 -1.04 7.81
CA GLY A 35 15.43 0.09 7.60
C GLY A 35 14.75 1.45 7.80
N LEU A 36 13.52 1.62 7.29
CA LEU A 36 12.75 2.85 7.45
C LEU A 36 12.42 3.14 8.93
N LEU A 37 11.94 2.12 9.66
CA LEU A 37 11.64 2.24 11.08
C LEU A 37 12.89 2.59 11.89
N SER A 38 14.03 1.97 11.57
CA SER A 38 15.31 2.30 12.19
C SER A 38 15.69 3.77 11.95
N ALA A 39 15.48 4.30 10.75
CA ALA A 39 15.69 5.72 10.47
C ALA A 39 14.75 6.62 11.29
N CYS A 40 13.47 6.30 11.38
CA CYS A 40 12.53 7.03 12.24
C CYS A 40 12.97 7.02 13.71
N CYS A 41 13.43 5.87 14.23
CA CYS A 41 13.93 5.75 15.60
C CYS A 41 15.15 6.65 15.86
N HIS A 42 16.12 6.69 14.95
CA HIS A 42 17.31 7.55 15.11
C HIS A 42 16.99 9.05 14.93
N SER A 43 15.89 9.37 14.24
CA SER A 43 15.48 10.75 13.94
C SER A 43 14.46 11.32 14.92
N GLY A 44 13.96 10.51 15.87
CA GLY A 44 12.88 10.92 16.78
C GLY A 44 11.51 11.10 16.12
N LEU A 45 11.32 10.57 14.90
CA LEU A 45 10.09 10.66 14.12
C LEU A 45 9.10 9.58 14.54
N LEU A 46 8.51 9.74 15.73
CA LEU A 46 7.63 8.74 16.34
C LEU A 46 6.37 8.50 15.51
N GLU A 47 5.71 9.57 15.06
CA GLU A 47 4.42 9.47 14.34
C GLU A 47 4.59 8.78 12.98
N GLU A 48 5.65 9.12 12.26
CA GLU A 48 6.04 8.52 10.99
C GLU A 48 6.41 7.04 11.18
N GLY A 49 7.15 6.72 12.25
CA GLY A 49 7.49 5.35 12.61
C GLY A 49 6.25 4.50 12.91
N LEU A 50 5.31 5.04 13.68
CA LEU A 50 4.04 4.37 13.99
C LEU A 50 3.18 4.18 12.74
N TYR A 51 3.13 5.18 11.87
CA TYR A 51 2.47 5.10 10.58
C TYR A 51 3.04 3.96 9.74
N LEU A 52 4.37 3.93 9.53
CA LEU A 52 5.05 2.88 8.76
C LEU A 52 4.80 1.49 9.33
N PHE A 53 4.81 1.35 10.65
CA PHE A 53 4.55 0.10 11.33
C PHE A 53 3.11 -0.41 11.08
N HIS A 54 2.13 0.48 11.20
CA HIS A 54 0.74 0.14 10.95
C HIS A 54 0.44 -0.12 9.48
N LEU A 55 1.09 0.61 8.57
CA LEU A 55 1.03 0.39 7.13
C LEU A 55 1.55 -1.00 6.77
N MET A 56 2.77 -1.35 7.21
CA MET A 56 3.37 -2.67 6.97
C MET A 56 2.44 -3.79 7.45
N LYS A 57 1.97 -3.72 8.70
CA LYS A 57 1.06 -4.72 9.27
C LYS A 57 -0.22 -4.88 8.45
N SER A 58 -0.84 -3.77 8.05
CA SER A 58 -2.09 -3.80 7.31
C SER A 58 -1.90 -4.35 5.89
N LYS A 59 -0.85 -3.94 5.18
CA LYS A 59 -0.52 -4.49 3.84
C LYS A 59 -0.21 -5.99 3.89
N SER A 60 0.59 -6.43 4.87
CA SER A 60 0.90 -7.86 5.04
C SER A 60 -0.35 -8.69 5.33
N LEU A 61 -1.22 -8.22 6.23
CA LEU A 61 -2.44 -8.94 6.57
C LEU A 61 -3.45 -8.93 5.41
N LEU A 62 -3.59 -7.83 4.68
CA LEU A 62 -4.45 -7.75 3.51
C LEU A 62 -3.99 -8.74 2.42
N SER A 63 -2.68 -8.84 2.20
CA SER A 63 -2.11 -9.83 1.27
C SER A 63 -2.42 -11.26 1.69
N ALA A 64 -2.37 -11.57 2.99
CA ALA A 64 -2.73 -12.89 3.50
C ALA A 64 -4.24 -13.17 3.36
N CYS A 65 -5.10 -12.19 3.64
CA CYS A 65 -6.55 -12.31 3.46
C CYS A 65 -6.89 -12.59 1.98
N ASN A 66 -6.22 -11.92 1.05
CA ASN A 66 -6.40 -12.15 -0.38
C ASN A 66 -5.94 -13.57 -0.79
N LEU A 67 -4.80 -14.04 -0.25
CA LEU A 67 -4.28 -15.38 -0.54
C LEU A 67 -5.19 -16.51 -0.03
N HIS A 68 -5.77 -16.34 1.17
CA HIS A 68 -6.58 -17.36 1.82
C HIS A 68 -8.09 -17.19 1.58
N GLY A 69 -8.52 -16.13 0.91
CA GLY A 69 -9.94 -15.84 0.66
C GLY A 69 -10.72 -15.44 1.91
N ASP A 70 -10.07 -14.97 2.98
CA ASP A 70 -10.76 -14.48 4.19
C ASP A 70 -11.27 -13.05 3.97
N VAL A 71 -12.47 -12.97 3.39
CA VAL A 71 -13.14 -11.71 3.06
C VAL A 71 -13.46 -10.90 4.32
N ALA A 72 -13.91 -11.55 5.40
CA ALA A 72 -14.37 -10.86 6.60
C ALA A 72 -13.20 -10.17 7.31
N MET A 73 -12.03 -10.81 7.34
CA MET A 73 -10.81 -10.19 7.83
C MET A 73 -10.29 -9.14 6.83
N GLY A 74 -10.34 -9.44 5.53
CA GLY A 74 -9.94 -8.51 4.46
C GLY A 74 -10.67 -7.17 4.51
N ASP A 75 -11.99 -7.17 4.74
CA ASP A 75 -12.81 -5.95 4.89
C ASP A 75 -12.34 -5.09 6.08
N LYS A 76 -12.11 -5.71 7.24
CA LYS A 76 -11.67 -5.01 8.46
C LYS A 76 -10.29 -4.38 8.26
N VAL A 77 -9.38 -5.12 7.64
CA VAL A 77 -8.00 -4.68 7.37
C VAL A 77 -7.99 -3.58 6.32
N GLY A 78 -8.80 -3.73 5.28
CA GLY A 78 -9.01 -2.72 4.24
C GLY A 78 -9.47 -1.39 4.77
N LYS A 79 -10.54 -1.39 5.57
CA LYS A 79 -11.05 -0.18 6.23
C LYS A 79 -10.00 0.46 7.13
N LYS A 80 -9.20 -0.35 7.84
CA LYS A 80 -8.11 0.15 8.67
C LYS A 80 -6.99 0.79 7.83
N LEU A 81 -6.62 0.16 6.71
CA LEU A 81 -5.61 0.67 5.78
C LEU A 81 -6.05 2.04 5.20
N LEU A 82 -7.30 2.17 4.78
CA LEU A 82 -7.86 3.43 4.29
C LEU A 82 -7.82 4.53 5.35
N ARG A 83 -8.10 4.20 6.63
CA ARG A 83 -8.02 5.15 7.75
C ARG A 83 -6.61 5.61 8.07
N ILE A 84 -5.65 4.68 8.08
CA ILE A 84 -4.22 4.99 8.29
C ILE A 84 -3.76 5.97 7.21
N GLN A 85 -4.23 5.79 5.98
CA GLN A 85 -3.89 6.65 4.86
C GLN A 85 -4.60 8.01 4.89
N SER A 86 -5.84 8.08 5.36
CA SER A 86 -6.59 9.35 5.48
C SER A 86 -6.10 10.26 6.62
N ALA A 87 -5.42 9.70 7.62
CA ALA A 87 -4.93 10.44 8.78
C ALA A 87 -3.70 11.31 8.49
N GLN A 88 -3.01 11.09 7.36
CA GLN A 88 -1.89 11.92 6.90
C GLN A 88 -2.44 13.04 5.99
N SER A 89 -2.69 14.24 6.56
CA SER A 89 -3.12 15.45 5.82
C SER A 89 -1.96 16.37 5.42
N SER A 90 -0.71 16.03 5.73
CA SER A 90 0.47 16.74 5.26
C SER A 90 1.20 15.88 4.22
N ALA A 91 1.17 16.33 2.97
CA ALA A 91 2.00 15.95 1.82
C ALA A 91 2.59 14.51 1.79
N GLN A 92 2.25 13.81 0.71
CA GLN A 92 2.96 12.62 0.21
C GLN A 92 2.59 11.29 0.90
N SER A 93 1.43 10.74 0.52
CA SER A 93 1.20 9.30 0.55
C SER A 93 0.23 8.92 -0.57
N THR A 94 0.79 8.54 -1.72
CA THR A 94 0.02 8.18 -2.91
C THR A 94 -0.70 6.86 -2.62
N LEU A 95 -2.04 6.90 -2.52
CA LEU A 95 -2.84 5.68 -2.64
C LEU A 95 -2.51 5.03 -3.99
N LYS A 96 -1.94 3.83 -3.98
CA LYS A 96 -1.58 3.12 -5.21
C LYS A 96 -2.63 2.11 -5.58
N SER A 97 -2.77 1.91 -6.89
CA SER A 97 -3.79 1.05 -7.51
C SER A 97 -3.82 -0.37 -6.92
N GLU A 98 -2.69 -0.91 -6.46
CA GLU A 98 -2.56 -2.29 -5.99
C GLU A 98 -3.30 -2.58 -4.67
N ASP A 99 -3.23 -1.69 -3.68
CA ASP A 99 -3.93 -1.87 -2.40
C ASP A 99 -5.45 -1.79 -2.61
N TYR A 100 -5.87 -0.90 -3.51
CA TYR A 100 -7.25 -0.78 -3.94
C TYR A 100 -7.74 -1.95 -4.79
N PHE A 101 -6.89 -2.52 -5.64
CA PHE A 101 -7.22 -3.72 -6.40
C PHE A 101 -7.33 -4.94 -5.50
N ALA A 102 -6.43 -5.10 -4.52
CA ALA A 102 -6.54 -6.16 -3.53
C ALA A 102 -7.88 -6.05 -2.78
N LEU A 103 -8.27 -4.83 -2.38
CA LEU A 103 -9.58 -4.60 -1.75
C LEU A 103 -10.76 -4.85 -2.69
N SER A 104 -10.70 -4.35 -3.91
CA SER A 104 -11.74 -4.56 -4.93
C SER A 104 -11.92 -6.03 -5.25
N ASN A 105 -10.82 -6.79 -5.32
CA ASN A 105 -10.85 -8.23 -5.58
C ASN A 105 -11.44 -9.00 -4.40
N ILE A 106 -11.10 -8.63 -3.16
CA ILE A 106 -11.70 -9.21 -1.95
C ILE A 106 -13.20 -8.93 -1.90
N TYR A 107 -13.66 -7.74 -2.26
CA TYR A 107 -15.10 -7.43 -2.29
C TYR A 107 -15.81 -8.09 -3.47
N ALA A 108 -15.16 -8.18 -4.63
CA ALA A 108 -15.71 -8.84 -5.81
C ALA A 108 -15.89 -10.35 -5.58
N SER A 109 -14.93 -11.02 -4.93
CA SER A 109 -15.04 -12.46 -4.59
C SER A 109 -16.13 -12.74 -3.55
N ALA A 110 -16.58 -11.70 -2.84
CA ALA A 110 -17.65 -11.77 -1.85
C ALA A 110 -19.02 -11.34 -2.38
N GLU A 111 -19.13 -11.05 -3.69
CA GLU A 111 -20.33 -10.51 -4.34
C GLU A 111 -20.81 -9.16 -3.76
N ARG A 112 -19.93 -8.45 -3.05
CA ARG A 112 -20.21 -7.14 -2.42
C ARG A 112 -19.94 -6.01 -3.40
N TRP A 113 -20.76 -5.94 -4.45
CA TRP A 113 -20.57 -4.99 -5.56
C TRP A 113 -20.70 -3.53 -5.17
N GLU A 114 -21.50 -3.20 -4.15
CA GLU A 114 -21.61 -1.84 -3.60
C GLU A 114 -20.27 -1.37 -3.03
N ASP A 115 -19.56 -2.24 -2.29
CA ASP A 115 -18.24 -1.93 -1.75
C ASP A 115 -17.17 -1.86 -2.85
N VAL A 116 -17.27 -2.72 -3.87
CA VAL A 116 -16.41 -2.63 -5.08
C VAL A 116 -16.59 -1.27 -5.76
N GLU A 117 -17.83 -0.81 -5.93
CA GLU A 117 -18.11 0.46 -6.58
C GLU A 117 -17.63 1.63 -5.72
N MET A 118 -17.84 1.60 -4.39
CA MET A 118 -17.26 2.62 -3.49
C MET A 118 -15.74 2.70 -3.63
N VAL A 119 -15.05 1.56 -3.63
CA VAL A 119 -13.60 1.51 -3.82
C VAL A 119 -13.21 2.08 -5.19
N ARG A 120 -13.93 1.74 -6.25
CA ARG A 120 -13.67 2.25 -7.61
C ARG A 120 -13.96 3.75 -7.75
N GLN A 121 -14.96 4.28 -7.05
CA GLN A 121 -15.23 5.72 -7.01
C GLN A 121 -14.12 6.48 -6.29
N GLU A 122 -13.63 5.95 -5.17
CA GLU A 122 -12.47 6.51 -4.48
C GLU A 122 -11.21 6.54 -5.35
N ILE A 123 -10.95 5.48 -6.13
CA ILE A 123 -9.86 5.43 -7.13
C ILE A 123 -10.00 6.56 -8.15
N LYS A 124 -11.22 6.80 -8.68
CA LYS A 124 -11.51 7.86 -9.66
C LYS A 124 -11.31 9.25 -9.05
N VAL A 125 -11.89 9.50 -7.87
CA VAL A 125 -11.79 10.79 -7.17
C VAL A 125 -10.33 11.15 -6.88
N LYS A 126 -9.50 10.14 -6.58
CA LYS A 126 -8.08 10.31 -6.28
C LYS A 126 -7.17 10.27 -7.51
N GLY A 127 -7.73 10.12 -8.72
CA GLY A 127 -6.98 10.12 -9.98
C GLY A 127 -5.99 8.97 -10.11
N ILE A 128 -6.28 7.81 -9.52
CA ILE A 128 -5.37 6.66 -9.53
C ILE A 128 -5.52 5.91 -10.85
N GLU A 129 -4.45 5.82 -11.63
CA GLU A 129 -4.44 5.08 -12.88
C GLU A 129 -4.46 3.57 -12.64
N SER A 130 -5.54 2.92 -13.07
CA SER A 130 -5.62 1.46 -13.14
C SER A 130 -4.74 0.98 -14.29
N LYS A 131 -3.64 0.26 -14.01
CA LYS A 131 -2.97 -0.55 -15.04
C LYS A 131 -3.95 -1.64 -15.47
N ALA A 132 -4.70 -1.38 -16.54
CA ALA A 132 -5.47 -2.41 -17.23
C ALA A 132 -4.55 -3.59 -17.50
N GLY A 133 -4.92 -4.78 -17.03
CA GLY A 133 -4.08 -5.97 -17.14
C GLY A 133 -3.71 -6.25 -18.59
N CYS A 134 -2.43 -6.13 -18.93
CA CYS A 134 -1.90 -6.58 -20.21
C CYS A 134 -1.91 -8.11 -20.23
N SER A 135 -3.04 -8.70 -20.62
CA SER A 135 -3.05 -10.00 -21.29
C SER A 135 -3.33 -9.76 -22.76
N SER A 136 -2.34 -9.25 -23.47
CA SER A 136 -2.31 -9.38 -24.92
C SER A 136 -2.02 -10.84 -25.24
N VAL A 137 -3.08 -11.65 -25.38
CA VAL A 137 -2.96 -12.93 -26.06
C VAL A 137 -2.75 -12.58 -27.53
N GLN A 138 -1.50 -12.44 -27.96
CA GLN A 138 -1.16 -12.48 -29.37
C GLN A 138 -1.43 -13.91 -29.85
N THR A 139 -2.64 -14.16 -30.35
CA THR A 139 -2.85 -15.29 -31.25
C THR A 139 -2.13 -14.94 -32.55
N SER A 140 -0.89 -15.41 -32.69
CA SER A 140 -0.28 -15.58 -34.00
C SER A 140 -1.11 -16.63 -34.73
N SER A 141 -2.08 -16.16 -35.53
CA SER A 141 -2.66 -16.97 -36.59
C SER A 141 -1.64 -17.06 -37.72
N ARG A 142 -1.50 -18.28 -38.24
CA ARG A 142 -0.59 -18.74 -39.29
C ARG A 142 -0.46 -17.81 -40.50
#